data_AF-A0A1B0BPA5-F1
#
_entry.id   AF-A0A1B0BPA5-F1
#
_cell.length_a   1.000
_cell.length_b   1.000
_cell.length_c   1.000
_cell.angle_alpha   90.00
_cell.angle_beta   90.00
_cell.angle_gamma   90.00
#
_symmetry.space_group_name_H-M   'P 1'
#
loop_
_entity.id
_entity.type
_entity.pdbx_description
1 polymer ?
#
loop_
_entity_poly.entity_id
_entity_poly.type
_entity_poly.pdbx_seq_one_letter_code
_entity_poly.pdbx_strand_id
1 'polypeptide(L)'
;MQVGDAEFREVEKHKISPKIVTSTIPAHSVFIFLLTVVLTALVVELLPPNCTYWDWATNEFILPESVPTYAVYGKSPNEEHLLHVAKVLQRLGYKRVALQNEWDLLWAHDYPFFKMTNRLKDLTNQQIVNHVPGCGFITNKVDLSTNELTFLPKAFRLPSQREDFLNYAQKSPNALFVQKHNEHRHILIRPVKDINLQSSDTFVQEFVQKPFLVDGYKFDIGVYVIVTGIDPLRLYIYTGDVLFRYCSVKYYPFNASNIDSYVVGDDYLPTWQVPSLVKYYEHLDGNMRDSFDAYVRDQYSDPSIIWLQVEGIIRETVLAKEQQIAGILRSYKNLNFFELMRFDFIIDEDLRVYLMEANMSPNLSSGHFKPNALLYEQILYSAFSLVGVSSLVRGTLSERSHDVQEMITSAKNVATNLNICTKHGCNRFCNSDYCNLCLPCLTGSEYEILKRTHREHLHRASMKRVFPKPILNPENFDIEAEVQNMTKRNAWLTRWFYYKCLYDNSWCY
;
A
#
# COMPACT_ATOMS: atom_id res chain seq x y z
N MET A 1 -5.52 5.60 -72.36
CA MET A 1 -6.50 5.51 -73.48
C MET A 1 -7.88 5.50 -72.82
N GLN A 2 -8.68 6.56 -73.03
CA GLN A 2 -10.14 6.76 -72.75
C GLN A 2 -10.66 6.41 -71.34
N VAL A 3 -11.12 7.33 -70.47
CA VAL A 3 -12.28 8.28 -70.48
C VAL A 3 -13.65 7.61 -70.55
N GLY A 4 -14.49 7.92 -69.54
CA GLY A 4 -15.96 7.80 -69.51
C GLY A 4 -16.45 6.97 -68.31
N ASP A 5 -17.46 7.33 -67.54
CA ASP A 5 -18.24 8.54 -67.33
C ASP A 5 -18.94 8.35 -65.97
N ALA A 6 -19.22 9.45 -65.28
CA ALA A 6 -19.88 9.44 -63.98
C ALA A 6 -21.40 9.28 -64.13
N GLU A 7 -21.99 8.35 -63.38
CA GLU A 7 -23.44 8.29 -63.18
C GLU A 7 -23.79 8.47 -61.70
N PHE A 8 -24.37 9.63 -61.42
CA PHE A 8 -25.00 10.03 -60.17
C PHE A 8 -26.28 9.20 -59.95
N ARG A 9 -26.44 8.59 -58.76
CA ARG A 9 -27.75 8.14 -58.26
C ARG A 9 -28.31 9.14 -57.26
N GLU A 10 -29.50 9.64 -57.59
CA GLU A 10 -30.30 10.59 -56.82
C GLU A 10 -30.67 10.07 -55.42
N VAL A 11 -30.55 10.96 -54.43
CA VAL A 11 -31.13 10.81 -53.10
C VAL A 11 -32.48 11.53 -53.10
N GLU A 12 -33.56 10.81 -52.81
CA GLU A 12 -34.90 11.37 -52.63
C GLU A 12 -34.91 12.46 -51.54
N LYS A 13 -35.19 13.70 -51.94
CA LYS A 13 -35.49 14.81 -51.03
C LYS A 13 -36.97 14.78 -50.66
N HIS A 14 -37.29 14.38 -49.42
CA HIS A 14 -38.59 14.68 -48.83
C HIS A 14 -38.77 16.20 -48.64
N LYS A 15 -39.71 16.78 -49.38
CA LYS A 15 -40.18 18.17 -49.23
C LYS A 15 -41.04 18.26 -47.96
N ILE A 16 -40.52 18.90 -46.91
CA ILE A 16 -41.33 19.33 -45.76
C ILE A 16 -41.72 20.79 -46.01
N SER A 17 -42.99 21.04 -46.30
CA SER A 17 -43.57 22.40 -46.31
C SER A 17 -43.85 22.84 -44.87
N PRO A 18 -43.44 24.04 -44.43
CA PRO A 18 -43.79 24.55 -43.11
C PRO A 18 -45.26 25.03 -43.12
N LYS A 19 -46.12 24.37 -42.33
CA LYS A 19 -47.42 24.95 -41.94
C LYS A 19 -47.16 25.97 -40.83
N ILE A 20 -47.35 27.24 -41.13
CA ILE A 20 -47.44 28.30 -40.12
C ILE A 20 -48.75 28.07 -39.36
N VAL A 21 -48.66 27.65 -38.10
CA VAL A 21 -49.80 27.58 -37.19
C VAL A 21 -49.81 28.88 -36.39
N THR A 22 -50.68 29.82 -36.77
CA THR A 22 -51.01 30.97 -35.93
C THR A 22 -51.94 30.50 -34.81
N SER A 23 -51.41 30.27 -33.61
CA SER A 23 -52.23 30.04 -32.42
C SER A 23 -52.69 31.39 -31.86
N THR A 24 -53.94 31.75 -32.12
CA THR A 24 -54.60 32.84 -31.39
C THR A 24 -54.93 32.36 -29.98
N ILE A 25 -54.26 32.91 -28.97
CA ILE A 25 -54.57 32.62 -27.56
C ILE A 25 -55.98 33.17 -27.27
N PRO A 26 -56.92 32.35 -26.76
CA PRO A 26 -58.25 32.82 -26.40
C PRO A 26 -58.14 33.92 -25.34
N ALA A 27 -58.81 35.06 -25.54
CA ALA A 27 -58.78 36.20 -24.62
C ALA A 27 -59.16 35.81 -23.18
N HIS A 28 -60.00 34.79 -23.01
CA HIS A 28 -60.36 34.21 -21.71
C HIS A 28 -59.15 33.62 -20.96
N SER A 29 -58.20 32.98 -21.65
CA SER A 29 -56.98 32.43 -21.03
C SER A 29 -56.05 33.54 -20.54
N VAL A 30 -55.96 34.64 -21.28
CA VAL A 30 -55.20 35.83 -20.87
C VAL A 30 -55.88 36.52 -19.69
N PHE A 31 -57.22 36.58 -19.70
CA PHE A 31 -58.00 37.18 -18.61
C PHE A 31 -57.88 36.38 -17.31
N ILE A 32 -57.96 35.05 -17.37
CA ILE A 32 -57.71 34.19 -16.19
C ILE A 32 -56.30 34.41 -15.66
N PHE A 33 -55.29 34.42 -16.53
CA PHE A 33 -53.91 34.63 -16.11
C PHE A 33 -53.73 35.99 -15.41
N LEU A 34 -54.25 37.07 -16.00
CA LEU A 34 -54.20 38.40 -15.39
C LEU A 34 -54.98 38.46 -14.07
N LEU A 35 -56.16 37.84 -14.00
CA LEU A 35 -56.95 37.78 -12.76
C LEU A 35 -56.20 37.01 -11.66
N THR A 36 -55.53 35.91 -12.01
CA THR A 36 -54.72 35.13 -11.04
C THR A 36 -53.51 35.90 -10.55
N VAL A 37 -52.84 36.67 -11.42
CA VAL A 37 -51.68 37.51 -11.05
C VAL A 37 -52.10 38.67 -10.16
N VAL A 38 -53.26 39.29 -10.44
CA VAL A 38 -53.78 40.38 -9.61
C VAL A 38 -54.27 39.86 -8.25
N LEU A 39 -54.93 38.70 -8.22
CA LEU A 39 -55.34 38.07 -6.96
C LEU A 39 -54.14 37.66 -6.11
N THR A 40 -53.08 37.08 -6.69
CA THR A 40 -51.88 36.70 -5.92
C THR A 40 -51.14 37.93 -5.40
N ALA A 41 -51.05 39.01 -6.18
CA ALA A 41 -50.45 40.27 -5.72
C ALA A 41 -51.25 40.89 -4.56
N LEU A 42 -52.59 40.90 -4.65
CA LEU A 42 -53.47 41.38 -3.57
C LEU A 42 -53.37 40.53 -2.30
N VAL A 43 -53.26 39.20 -2.44
CA VAL A 43 -53.06 38.30 -1.30
C VAL A 43 -51.70 38.58 -0.63
N VAL A 44 -50.64 38.86 -1.41
CA VAL A 44 -49.31 39.17 -0.87
C VAL A 44 -49.29 40.53 -0.14
N GLU A 45 -50.01 41.54 -0.63
CA GLU A 45 -50.09 42.85 0.06
C GLU A 45 -51.04 42.88 1.27
N LEU A 46 -52.03 41.99 1.33
CA LEU A 46 -52.98 41.89 2.45
C LEU A 46 -52.49 40.96 3.58
N LEU A 47 -51.34 40.30 3.43
CA LEU A 47 -50.71 39.54 4.52
C LEU A 47 -50.12 40.51 5.56
N PRO A 48 -50.40 40.33 6.87
CA PRO A 48 -49.89 41.22 7.91
C PRO A 48 -48.35 41.25 7.94
N PRO A 49 -47.71 42.38 8.29
CA PRO A 49 -46.25 42.56 8.20
C PRO A 49 -45.43 41.74 9.21
N ASN A 50 -46.04 40.76 9.89
CA ASN A 50 -45.38 39.82 10.79
C ASN A 50 -45.47 38.37 10.31
N CYS A 51 -45.51 38.14 9.00
CA CYS A 51 -45.04 36.85 8.47
C CYS A 51 -43.51 36.87 8.53
N THR A 52 -42.98 36.37 9.65
CA THR A 52 -41.62 35.84 9.70
C THR A 52 -41.41 34.99 8.45
N TYR A 53 -40.38 35.31 7.67
CA TYR A 53 -39.81 34.40 6.70
C TYR A 53 -39.87 33.00 7.29
N TRP A 54 -40.51 32.08 6.59
CA TRP A 54 -40.31 30.67 6.88
C TRP A 54 -38.83 30.45 6.60
N ASP A 55 -38.03 30.49 7.66
CA ASP A 55 -36.71 29.88 7.65
C ASP A 55 -36.97 28.45 7.19
N TRP A 56 -36.62 28.18 5.94
CA TRP A 56 -36.20 26.86 5.52
C TRP A 56 -34.88 26.54 6.22
N ALA A 57 -34.80 26.75 7.53
CA ALA A 57 -33.98 25.92 8.37
C ALA A 57 -34.51 24.51 8.12
N THR A 58 -33.91 23.88 7.12
CA THR A 58 -33.68 22.46 7.12
C THR A 58 -33.21 22.18 8.53
N ASN A 59 -34.14 21.74 9.38
CA ASN A 59 -33.80 20.82 10.44
C ASN A 59 -33.28 19.58 9.73
N GLU A 60 -32.09 19.70 9.11
CA GLU A 60 -31.14 18.61 9.11
C GLU A 60 -31.07 18.24 10.58
N PHE A 61 -31.65 17.10 10.91
CA PHE A 61 -31.26 16.38 12.09
C PHE A 61 -29.76 16.18 11.94
N ILE A 62 -28.96 17.13 12.44
CA ILE A 62 -27.54 16.96 12.67
C ILE A 62 -27.49 15.98 13.84
N LEU A 63 -27.68 14.71 13.53
CA LEU A 63 -27.34 13.65 14.43
C LEU A 63 -25.87 13.86 14.81
N PRO A 64 -25.50 13.74 16.09
CA PRO A 64 -24.14 14.01 16.53
C PRO A 64 -23.17 13.17 15.71
N GLU A 65 -22.20 13.86 15.10
CA GLU A 65 -21.17 13.27 14.26
C GLU A 65 -20.47 12.15 15.06
N SER A 66 -20.59 10.90 14.62
CA SER A 66 -19.94 9.78 15.32
C SER A 66 -18.44 9.90 15.14
N VAL A 67 -17.75 10.33 16.19
CA VAL A 67 -16.29 10.49 16.20
C VAL A 67 -15.65 9.11 15.99
N PRO A 68 -14.77 8.94 14.98
CA PRO A 68 -14.12 7.66 14.75
C PRO A 68 -13.22 7.30 15.93
N THR A 69 -13.08 6.02 16.20
CA THR A 69 -12.46 5.51 17.42
C THR A 69 -11.34 4.54 17.12
N TYR A 70 -10.31 4.53 17.96
CA TYR A 70 -9.25 3.55 17.88
C TYR A 70 -8.91 2.96 19.25
N ALA A 71 -8.53 1.69 19.25
CA ALA A 71 -7.96 1.00 20.38
C ALA A 71 -6.51 0.63 20.11
N VAL A 72 -5.73 0.47 21.19
CA VAL A 72 -4.34 0.01 21.12
C VAL A 72 -4.23 -1.36 21.79
N TYR A 73 -3.50 -2.27 21.17
CA TYR A 73 -3.13 -3.56 21.75
C TYR A 73 -1.62 -3.69 21.84
N GLY A 74 -1.07 -3.79 23.04
CA GLY A 74 0.36 -3.96 23.26
C GLY A 74 0.67 -4.24 24.73
N LYS A 75 1.88 -4.75 25.00
CA LYS A 75 2.36 -5.04 26.36
C LYS A 75 2.96 -3.84 27.09
N SER A 76 3.47 -2.85 26.35
CA SER A 76 4.17 -1.70 26.94
C SER A 76 3.16 -0.79 27.65
N PRO A 77 3.40 -0.46 28.94
CA PRO A 77 2.46 0.35 29.72
C PRO A 77 2.52 1.84 29.40
N ASN A 78 3.65 2.35 28.92
CA ASN A 78 3.86 3.77 28.61
C ASN A 78 3.61 4.12 27.14
N GLU A 79 3.62 3.14 26.24
CA GLU A 79 3.32 3.31 24.81
C GLU A 79 4.13 4.42 24.10
N GLU A 80 5.30 4.80 24.64
CA GLU A 80 6.12 5.89 24.09
C GLU A 80 6.50 5.64 22.63
N HIS A 81 6.72 4.37 22.28
CA HIS A 81 6.99 3.92 20.92
C HIS A 81 5.82 4.12 19.94
N LEU A 82 4.62 4.44 20.43
CA LEU A 82 3.41 4.71 19.63
C LEU A 82 3.06 6.21 19.58
N LEU A 83 3.94 7.10 20.07
CA LEU A 83 3.72 8.54 20.08
C LEU A 83 3.21 9.08 18.74
N HIS A 84 3.90 8.75 17.64
CA HIS A 84 3.54 9.24 16.31
C HIS A 84 2.23 8.63 15.79
N VAL A 85 1.92 7.38 16.15
CA VAL A 85 0.64 6.73 15.82
C VAL A 85 -0.51 7.49 16.45
N ALA A 86 -0.45 7.73 17.76
CA ALA A 86 -1.47 8.48 18.48
C ALA A 86 -1.61 9.91 17.95
N LYS A 87 -0.49 10.58 17.69
CA LYS A 87 -0.46 11.96 17.17
C LYS A 87 -1.09 12.09 15.79
N VAL A 88 -0.80 11.17 14.86
CA VAL A 88 -1.41 11.18 13.51
C VAL A 88 -2.90 10.85 13.61
N LEU A 89 -3.30 9.84 14.38
CA LEU A 89 -4.71 9.49 14.56
C LEU A 89 -5.51 10.65 15.19
N GLN A 90 -4.96 11.32 16.19
CA GLN A 90 -5.58 12.50 16.80
C GLN A 90 -5.78 13.63 15.78
N ARG A 91 -4.78 13.91 14.92
CA ARG A 91 -4.91 14.88 13.83
C ARG A 91 -5.95 14.47 12.79
N LEU A 92 -6.11 13.16 12.59
CA LEU A 92 -7.19 12.59 11.79
C LEU A 92 -8.53 12.55 12.54
N GLY A 93 -8.66 13.13 13.74
CA GLY A 93 -9.93 13.21 14.47
C GLY A 93 -10.36 11.91 15.16
N TYR A 94 -9.48 10.92 15.26
CA TYR A 94 -9.77 9.69 15.98
C TYR A 94 -9.70 9.90 17.49
N LYS A 95 -10.66 9.32 18.21
CA LYS A 95 -10.69 9.28 19.66
C LYS A 95 -10.24 7.91 20.17
N ARG A 96 -9.34 7.91 21.15
CA ARG A 96 -8.91 6.66 21.79
C ARG A 96 -10.03 6.09 22.67
N VAL A 97 -10.25 4.79 22.58
CA VAL A 97 -11.16 4.02 23.45
C VAL A 97 -10.44 2.85 24.11
N ALA A 98 -11.05 2.30 25.18
CA ALA A 98 -10.55 1.11 25.83
C ALA A 98 -10.67 -0.11 24.89
N LEU A 99 -9.73 -1.06 24.99
CA LEU A 99 -9.70 -2.24 24.12
C LEU A 99 -10.99 -3.07 24.18
N GLN A 100 -11.70 -3.05 25.31
CA GLN A 100 -12.95 -3.78 25.53
C GLN A 100 -14.15 -3.13 24.83
N ASN A 101 -14.07 -1.85 24.50
CA ASN A 101 -15.13 -1.12 23.81
C ASN A 101 -15.11 -1.44 22.31
N GLU A 102 -16.16 -1.02 21.60
CA GLU A 102 -16.15 -1.00 20.14
C GLU A 102 -15.21 0.08 19.62
N TRP A 103 -14.49 -0.27 18.55
CA TRP A 103 -13.49 0.56 17.89
C TRP A 103 -13.62 0.42 16.38
N ASP A 104 -13.22 1.45 15.64
CA ASP A 104 -13.13 1.41 14.17
C ASP A 104 -11.75 0.93 13.70
N LEU A 105 -10.70 1.30 14.43
CA LEU A 105 -9.32 0.86 14.18
C LEU A 105 -8.72 0.19 15.42
N LEU A 106 -8.19 -1.01 15.26
CA LEU A 106 -7.28 -1.61 16.24
C LEU A 106 -5.85 -1.43 15.75
N TRP A 107 -5.08 -0.64 16.49
CA TRP A 107 -3.63 -0.56 16.32
C TRP A 107 -2.94 -1.47 17.34
N ALA A 108 -2.49 -2.62 16.88
CA ALA A 108 -1.73 -3.58 17.66
C ALA A 108 -0.22 -3.37 17.43
N HIS A 109 0.56 -3.35 18.51
CA HIS A 109 2.01 -3.43 18.47
C HIS A 109 2.48 -4.89 18.57
N ASP A 110 1.88 -5.68 19.46
CA ASP A 110 2.11 -7.12 19.55
C ASP A 110 1.16 -7.89 18.61
N TYR A 111 1.57 -9.08 18.16
CA TYR A 111 0.71 -9.95 17.34
C TYR A 111 -0.59 -10.34 18.09
N PRO A 112 -1.78 -9.89 17.64
CA PRO A 112 -3.00 -9.94 18.46
C PRO A 112 -3.76 -11.26 18.33
N PHE A 113 -3.48 -12.06 17.31
CA PHE A 113 -4.27 -13.25 16.95
C PHE A 113 -4.11 -14.46 17.87
N PHE A 114 -3.23 -14.41 18.88
CA PHE A 114 -3.16 -15.45 19.91
C PHE A 114 -4.16 -15.24 21.05
N LYS A 115 -4.44 -13.98 21.42
CA LYS A 115 -5.31 -13.64 22.56
C LYS A 115 -6.67 -13.10 22.13
N MET A 116 -6.75 -12.47 20.96
CA MET A 116 -7.97 -11.83 20.46
C MET A 116 -8.63 -12.60 19.30
N THR A 117 -8.23 -13.85 19.04
CA THR A 117 -8.63 -14.63 17.85
C THR A 117 -10.14 -14.61 17.61
N ASN A 118 -10.95 -14.86 18.63
CA ASN A 118 -12.40 -14.96 18.50
C ASN A 118 -12.99 -13.62 18.03
N ARG A 119 -12.58 -12.50 18.64
CA ARG A 119 -13.05 -11.17 18.24
C ARG A 119 -12.55 -10.78 16.85
N LEU A 120 -11.31 -11.15 16.51
CA LEU A 120 -10.71 -10.81 15.22
C LEU A 120 -11.22 -11.67 14.05
N LYS A 121 -11.80 -12.84 14.32
CA LYS A 121 -12.47 -13.64 13.27
C LYS A 121 -13.81 -13.06 12.84
N ASP A 122 -14.49 -12.35 13.75
CA ASP A 122 -15.83 -11.81 13.59
C ASP A 122 -15.87 -10.28 13.50
N LEU A 123 -14.84 -9.66 12.88
CA LEU A 123 -14.81 -8.22 12.65
C LEU A 123 -16.07 -7.73 11.91
N THR A 124 -16.52 -6.53 12.22
CA THR A 124 -17.54 -5.85 11.40
C THR A 124 -16.95 -5.39 10.06
N ASN A 125 -17.81 -4.99 9.12
CA ASN A 125 -17.36 -4.49 7.80
C ASN A 125 -16.59 -3.16 7.89
N GLN A 126 -16.69 -2.45 9.02
CA GLN A 126 -16.10 -1.14 9.24
C GLN A 126 -14.79 -1.21 10.04
N GLN A 127 -14.64 -2.24 10.87
CA GLN A 127 -13.45 -2.47 11.68
C GLN A 127 -12.23 -2.79 10.82
N ILE A 128 -11.10 -2.18 11.16
CA ILE A 128 -9.80 -2.37 10.50
C ILE A 128 -8.74 -2.71 11.55
N VAL A 129 -7.82 -3.61 11.20
CA VAL A 129 -6.72 -4.04 12.09
C VAL A 129 -5.39 -3.97 11.32
N ASN A 130 -4.34 -3.45 11.96
CA ASN A 130 -3.02 -3.21 11.36
C ASN A 130 -2.10 -4.44 11.32
N HIS A 131 -2.64 -5.65 11.48
CA HIS A 131 -1.91 -6.88 11.22
C HIS A 131 -2.72 -7.86 10.38
N VAL A 132 -2.03 -8.62 9.53
CA VAL A 132 -2.59 -9.74 8.77
C VAL A 132 -2.35 -11.06 9.53
N PRO A 133 -3.40 -11.88 9.77
CA PRO A 133 -3.22 -13.23 10.31
C PRO A 133 -2.19 -14.03 9.50
N GLY A 134 -1.14 -14.51 10.16
CA GLY A 134 -0.08 -15.26 9.49
C GLY A 134 1.06 -14.42 8.89
N CYS A 135 1.09 -13.10 9.13
CA CYS A 135 2.23 -12.26 8.70
C CYS A 135 3.60 -12.76 9.19
N GLY A 136 3.61 -13.55 10.28
CA GLY A 136 4.79 -14.27 10.77
C GLY A 136 5.47 -15.18 9.73
N PHE A 137 4.77 -15.66 8.70
CA PHE A 137 5.42 -16.41 7.60
C PHE A 137 6.44 -15.56 6.81
N ILE A 138 6.28 -14.23 6.85
CA ILE A 138 7.19 -13.26 6.23
C ILE A 138 8.20 -12.75 7.25
N THR A 139 7.74 -12.44 8.48
CA THR A 139 8.54 -11.70 9.47
C THR A 139 9.31 -12.59 10.45
N ASN A 140 9.06 -13.90 10.49
CA ASN A 140 9.88 -14.81 11.29
C ASN A 140 11.30 -14.86 10.70
N LYS A 141 12.26 -14.38 11.49
CA LYS A 141 13.65 -14.21 11.08
C LYS A 141 14.31 -15.51 10.59
N VAL A 142 14.03 -16.63 11.27
CA VAL A 142 14.61 -17.94 10.93
C VAL A 142 13.98 -18.46 9.64
N ASP A 143 12.65 -18.44 9.56
CA ASP A 143 11.90 -18.91 8.40
C ASP A 143 12.19 -18.10 7.13
N LEU A 144 12.37 -16.78 7.27
CA LEU A 144 12.79 -15.92 6.19
C LEU A 144 14.23 -16.24 5.76
N SER A 145 15.18 -16.22 6.69
CA SER A 145 16.61 -16.34 6.36
C SER A 145 16.97 -17.68 5.75
N THR A 146 16.30 -18.76 6.15
CA THR A 146 16.61 -20.13 5.68
C THR A 146 15.78 -20.52 4.46
N ASN A 147 15.07 -19.59 3.84
CA ASN A 147 14.35 -19.83 2.60
C ASN A 147 15.33 -19.90 1.42
N GLU A 148 14.98 -20.62 0.36
CA GLU A 148 15.84 -20.82 -0.82
C GLU A 148 15.76 -19.67 -1.83
N LEU A 149 15.49 -18.45 -1.37
CA LEU A 149 15.45 -17.26 -2.22
C LEU A 149 16.87 -16.77 -2.52
N THR A 150 17.12 -16.34 -3.76
CA THR A 150 18.45 -16.03 -4.29
C THR A 150 19.08 -14.78 -3.71
N PHE A 151 18.26 -13.84 -3.23
CA PHE A 151 18.65 -12.56 -2.65
C PHE A 151 18.81 -12.61 -1.11
N LEU A 152 18.75 -13.80 -0.52
CA LEU A 152 19.06 -14.01 0.89
C LEU A 152 20.51 -14.50 1.00
N PRO A 153 21.31 -13.96 1.94
CA PRO A 153 22.59 -14.58 2.28
C PRO A 153 22.35 -16.01 2.77
N LYS A 154 23.20 -16.96 2.32
CA LYS A 154 23.02 -18.38 2.64
C LYS A 154 22.94 -18.61 4.14
N ALA A 155 21.91 -19.31 4.58
CA ALA A 155 21.68 -19.59 5.99
C ALA A 155 21.30 -21.06 6.23
N PHE A 156 21.62 -21.54 7.43
CA PHE A 156 21.45 -22.92 7.84
C PHE A 156 20.89 -22.97 9.27
N ARG A 157 19.80 -23.72 9.47
CA ARG A 157 19.25 -23.99 10.80
C ARG A 157 20.14 -24.97 11.53
N LEU A 158 20.47 -24.68 12.77
CA LEU A 158 21.19 -25.61 13.63
C LEU A 158 20.23 -26.24 14.65
N PRO A 159 20.44 -27.52 15.02
CA PRO A 159 21.41 -28.47 14.47
C PRO A 159 20.96 -29.16 13.16
N SER A 160 19.73 -28.92 12.67
CA SER A 160 19.11 -29.74 11.60
C SER A 160 19.84 -29.72 10.26
N GLN A 161 20.48 -28.61 9.89
CA GLN A 161 21.23 -28.43 8.64
C GLN A 161 22.75 -28.34 8.88
N ARG A 162 23.23 -28.98 9.95
CA ARG A 162 24.65 -28.95 10.33
C ARG A 162 25.58 -29.46 9.21
N GLU A 163 25.24 -30.60 8.59
CA GLU A 163 26.08 -31.20 7.56
C GLU A 163 26.15 -30.32 6.31
N ASP A 164 25.02 -29.77 5.89
CA ASP A 164 24.94 -28.82 4.78
C ASP A 164 25.79 -27.57 5.03
N PHE A 165 25.73 -27.02 6.25
CA PHE A 165 26.56 -25.90 6.66
C PHE A 165 28.05 -26.23 6.57
N LEU A 166 28.49 -27.37 7.12
CA LEU A 166 29.90 -27.78 7.10
C LEU A 166 30.40 -28.01 5.67
N ASN A 167 29.59 -28.65 4.83
CA ASN A 167 29.90 -28.87 3.41
C ASN A 167 30.02 -27.55 2.65
N TYR A 168 29.12 -26.58 2.92
CA TYR A 168 29.19 -25.24 2.35
C TYR A 168 30.44 -24.49 2.80
N ALA A 169 30.71 -24.46 4.10
CA ALA A 169 31.86 -23.79 4.67
C ALA A 169 33.20 -24.37 4.17
N GLN A 170 33.27 -25.68 3.91
CA GLN A 170 34.43 -26.32 3.31
C GLN A 170 34.65 -25.88 1.85
N LYS A 171 33.57 -25.72 1.08
CA LYS A 171 33.63 -25.24 -0.31
C LYS A 171 33.94 -23.75 -0.41
N SER A 172 33.59 -22.98 0.62
CA SER A 172 33.76 -21.52 0.69
C SER A 172 34.67 -21.13 1.87
N PRO A 173 35.98 -21.43 1.84
CA PRO A 173 36.90 -21.25 2.97
C PRO A 173 37.08 -19.79 3.40
N ASN A 174 36.81 -18.84 2.51
CA ASN A 174 36.90 -17.40 2.77
C ASN A 174 35.57 -16.80 3.26
N ALA A 175 34.50 -17.59 3.37
CA ALA A 175 33.22 -17.07 3.86
C ALA A 175 33.28 -16.80 5.37
N LEU A 176 32.76 -15.64 5.77
CA LEU A 176 32.53 -15.32 7.18
C LEU A 176 31.07 -15.60 7.52
N PHE A 177 30.81 -16.00 8.75
CA PHE A 177 29.49 -16.39 9.20
C PHE A 177 29.12 -15.67 10.49
N VAL A 178 27.84 -15.39 10.64
CA VAL A 178 27.24 -14.89 11.88
C VAL A 178 26.31 -15.96 12.46
N GLN A 179 26.47 -16.24 13.75
CA GLN A 179 25.52 -17.07 14.49
C GLN A 179 24.50 -16.15 15.15
N LYS A 180 23.23 -16.26 14.75
CA LYS A 180 22.13 -15.43 15.25
C LYS A 180 21.22 -16.27 16.13
N HIS A 181 20.86 -15.75 17.30
CA HIS A 181 19.84 -16.36 18.14
C HIS A 181 18.45 -16.08 17.55
N ASN A 182 17.50 -16.99 17.80
CA ASN A 182 16.13 -16.83 17.35
C ASN A 182 15.44 -15.59 17.98
N GLU A 183 15.91 -15.16 19.16
CA GLU A 183 15.26 -14.13 19.99
C GLU A 183 16.15 -12.91 20.35
N HIS A 184 17.46 -12.91 20.05
CA HIS A 184 18.41 -11.88 20.53
C HIS A 184 19.28 -11.24 19.45
N ARG A 185 19.70 -9.98 19.72
CA ARG A 185 20.47 -9.07 18.84
C ARG A 185 22.01 -9.20 18.92
N HIS A 186 22.57 -10.32 19.39
CA HIS A 186 24.02 -10.49 19.45
C HIS A 186 24.57 -11.08 18.15
N ILE A 187 24.67 -10.25 17.11
CA ILE A 187 25.26 -10.62 15.82
C ILE A 187 26.78 -10.52 15.95
N LEU A 188 27.46 -11.67 16.00
CA LEU A 188 28.91 -11.75 16.05
C LEU A 188 29.40 -12.58 14.88
N ILE A 189 30.42 -12.08 14.18
CA ILE A 189 31.15 -12.90 13.21
C ILE A 189 31.94 -13.95 13.97
N ARG A 190 31.74 -15.21 13.59
CA ARG A 190 32.42 -16.36 14.21
C ARG A 190 33.11 -17.18 13.13
N PRO A 191 34.38 -17.60 13.33
CA PRO A 191 34.96 -18.62 12.48
C PRO A 191 34.18 -19.93 12.68
N VAL A 192 34.16 -20.78 11.65
CA VAL A 192 33.37 -22.03 11.62
C VAL A 192 33.62 -22.91 12.85
N LYS A 193 34.87 -22.96 13.32
CA LYS A 193 35.28 -23.71 14.52
C LYS A 193 34.68 -23.23 15.84
N ASP A 194 34.26 -21.97 15.92
CA ASP A 194 33.75 -21.32 17.15
C ASP A 194 32.21 -21.21 17.14
N ILE A 195 31.56 -21.75 16.11
CA ILE A 195 30.10 -21.83 16.00
C ILE A 195 29.60 -23.03 16.79
N ASN A 196 28.62 -22.80 17.66
CA ASN A 196 27.98 -23.89 18.40
C ASN A 196 27.01 -24.64 17.48
N LEU A 197 27.47 -25.75 16.91
CA LEU A 197 26.72 -26.59 15.96
C LEU A 197 25.53 -27.37 16.59
N GLN A 198 25.43 -27.41 17.91
CA GLN A 198 24.40 -28.17 18.63
C GLN A 198 23.25 -27.32 19.14
N SER A 199 23.34 -25.99 19.01
CA SER A 199 22.31 -25.09 19.50
C SER A 199 21.07 -25.16 18.60
N SER A 200 19.92 -25.53 19.19
CA SER A 200 18.60 -25.54 18.53
C SER A 200 17.98 -24.15 18.37
N ASP A 201 18.48 -23.17 19.13
CA ASP A 201 17.90 -21.82 19.20
C ASP A 201 18.65 -20.80 18.34
N THR A 202 19.49 -21.29 17.43
CA THR A 202 20.29 -20.44 16.55
C THR A 202 20.25 -20.91 15.11
N PHE A 203 20.51 -19.97 14.21
CA PHE A 203 20.85 -20.26 12.83
C PHE A 203 22.16 -19.56 12.47
N VAL A 204 22.85 -20.12 11.49
CA VAL A 204 24.07 -19.53 10.93
C VAL A 204 23.71 -18.90 9.61
N GLN A 205 24.22 -17.71 9.36
CA GLN A 205 24.06 -17.01 8.09
C GLN A 205 25.39 -16.49 7.60
N GLU A 206 25.63 -16.57 6.30
CA GLU A 206 26.78 -15.96 5.66
C GLU A 206 26.75 -14.44 5.83
N PHE A 207 27.90 -13.89 6.16
CA PHE A 207 28.10 -12.47 6.31
C PHE A 207 28.49 -11.84 4.97
N VAL A 208 27.81 -10.75 4.59
CA VAL A 208 28.17 -9.95 3.40
C VAL A 208 29.47 -9.19 3.69
N GLN A 209 30.59 -9.75 3.25
CA GLN A 209 31.94 -9.30 3.61
C GLN A 209 32.40 -8.01 2.92
N LYS A 210 31.81 -7.69 1.77
CA LYS A 210 32.18 -6.55 0.95
C LYS A 210 30.98 -5.64 0.71
N PRO A 211 30.49 -4.97 1.76
CA PRO A 211 29.35 -4.07 1.62
C PRO A 211 29.72 -2.83 0.80
N PHE A 212 28.74 -2.22 0.15
CA PHE A 212 28.85 -0.85 -0.33
C PHE A 212 29.04 0.08 0.89
N LEU A 213 29.98 1.02 0.79
CA LEU A 213 30.32 1.92 1.89
C LEU A 213 30.06 3.39 1.50
N VAL A 214 29.51 4.17 2.43
CA VAL A 214 29.43 5.63 2.32
C VAL A 214 30.44 6.23 3.30
N ASP A 215 31.43 6.98 2.82
CA ASP A 215 32.55 7.51 3.63
C ASP A 215 33.32 6.46 4.46
N GLY A 216 33.26 5.20 4.03
CA GLY A 216 33.85 4.05 4.73
C GLY A 216 32.95 3.44 5.80
N TYR A 217 31.72 3.91 5.98
CA TYR A 217 30.74 3.33 6.90
C TYR A 217 29.84 2.31 6.20
N LYS A 218 29.69 1.14 6.82
CA LYS A 218 28.66 0.17 6.45
C LYS A 218 27.29 0.69 6.88
N PHE A 219 26.22 0.33 6.17
CA PHE A 219 24.86 0.73 6.52
C PHE A 219 23.83 -0.35 6.17
N ASP A 220 22.62 -0.17 6.70
CA ASP A 220 21.43 -0.87 6.24
C ASP A 220 20.36 0.13 5.75
N ILE A 221 19.40 -0.40 5.00
CA ILE A 221 18.27 0.35 4.43
C ILE A 221 16.97 -0.25 4.97
N GLY A 222 16.20 0.54 5.71
CA GLY A 222 14.84 0.21 6.13
C GLY A 222 13.80 0.77 5.17
N VAL A 223 13.15 -0.11 4.40
CA VAL A 223 12.05 0.25 3.49
C VAL A 223 10.72 -0.15 4.09
N TYR A 224 9.78 0.79 4.15
CA TYR A 224 8.44 0.55 4.70
C TYR A 224 7.52 -0.04 3.64
N VAL A 225 6.94 -1.19 3.95
CA VAL A 225 6.11 -2.00 3.05
C VAL A 225 4.72 -2.14 3.64
N ILE A 226 3.68 -1.97 2.81
CA ILE A 226 2.29 -2.16 3.22
C ILE A 226 1.62 -3.24 2.37
N VAL A 227 1.01 -4.20 3.05
CA VAL A 227 0.09 -5.17 2.46
C VAL A 227 -1.35 -4.76 2.79
N THR A 228 -2.20 -4.55 1.79
CA THR A 228 -3.63 -4.21 1.96
C THR A 228 -4.58 -5.33 1.56
N GLY A 229 -4.03 -6.43 1.03
CA GLY A 229 -4.76 -7.64 0.65
C GLY A 229 -3.79 -8.77 0.30
N ILE A 230 -4.23 -10.01 0.49
CA ILE A 230 -3.42 -11.22 0.22
C ILE A 230 -3.95 -12.01 -0.98
N ASP A 231 -5.27 -12.15 -1.14
CA ASP A 231 -5.88 -12.92 -2.24
C ASP A 231 -7.10 -12.17 -2.82
N PRO A 232 -6.90 -11.29 -3.82
CA PRO A 232 -5.64 -11.00 -4.49
C PRO A 232 -4.68 -10.13 -3.67
N LEU A 233 -3.38 -10.32 -3.90
CA LEU A 233 -2.31 -9.57 -3.28
C LEU A 233 -2.32 -8.11 -3.74
N ARG A 234 -2.21 -7.19 -2.79
CA ARG A 234 -2.01 -5.75 -3.02
C ARG A 234 -0.89 -5.27 -2.11
N LEU A 235 0.22 -4.88 -2.72
CA LEU A 235 1.50 -4.62 -2.05
C LEU A 235 2.04 -3.26 -2.47
N TYR A 236 2.45 -2.46 -1.48
CA TYR A 236 2.93 -1.10 -1.66
C TYR A 236 4.23 -0.87 -0.89
N ILE A 237 5.03 0.08 -1.36
CA ILE A 237 6.16 0.62 -0.61
C ILE A 237 5.95 2.12 -0.40
N TYR A 238 6.39 2.64 0.73
CA TYR A 238 6.49 4.08 0.93
C TYR A 238 7.70 4.62 0.15
N THR A 239 7.50 5.66 -0.65
CA THR A 239 8.54 6.27 -1.49
C THR A 239 8.86 7.71 -1.09
N GLY A 240 8.25 8.25 -0.04
CA GLY A 240 8.54 9.61 0.42
C GLY A 240 9.94 9.74 1.03
N ASP A 241 10.47 8.67 1.61
CA ASP A 241 11.87 8.51 2.04
C ASP A 241 12.13 7.04 2.41
N VAL A 242 13.34 6.72 2.87
CA VAL A 242 13.73 5.44 3.46
C VAL A 242 14.58 5.70 4.71
N LEU A 243 14.68 4.73 5.61
CA LEU A 243 15.56 4.87 6.78
C LEU A 243 16.95 4.31 6.47
N PHE A 244 17.95 5.18 6.31
CA PHE A 244 19.35 4.76 6.31
C PHE A 244 19.91 4.79 7.73
N ARG A 245 20.65 3.74 8.11
CA ARG A 245 21.35 3.66 9.39
C ARG A 245 22.79 3.21 9.15
N TYR A 246 23.74 4.07 9.50
CA TYR A 246 25.17 3.80 9.29
C TYR A 246 25.81 3.26 10.56
N CYS A 247 26.75 2.34 10.43
CA CYS A 247 27.64 1.94 11.52
C CYS A 247 28.35 3.17 12.11
N SER A 248 28.58 3.19 13.42
CA SER A 248 29.23 4.33 14.10
C SER A 248 30.74 4.35 13.89
N VAL A 249 31.33 3.22 13.48
CA VAL A 249 32.75 3.09 13.14
C VAL A 249 32.92 2.71 11.67
N LYS A 250 33.99 3.20 11.05
CA LYS A 250 34.35 2.83 9.67
C LYS A 250 34.65 1.33 9.57
N TYR A 251 34.26 0.74 8.45
CA TYR A 251 34.38 -0.69 8.18
C TYR A 251 35.84 -1.14 8.01
N TYR A 252 36.69 -0.27 7.43
CA TYR A 252 38.11 -0.54 7.23
C TYR A 252 39.01 0.33 8.12
N PRO A 253 40.14 -0.21 8.65
CA PRO A 253 40.58 -1.60 8.53
C PRO A 253 39.66 -2.58 9.28
N PHE A 254 39.35 -3.72 8.66
CA PHE A 254 38.33 -4.64 9.15
C PHE A 254 38.80 -5.39 10.41
N ASN A 255 38.01 -5.33 11.47
CA ASN A 255 38.24 -6.03 12.72
C ASN A 255 36.93 -6.67 13.22
N ALA A 256 36.84 -8.00 13.18
CA ALA A 256 35.64 -8.74 13.60
C ALA A 256 35.28 -8.56 15.09
N SER A 257 36.23 -8.13 15.93
CA SER A 257 35.96 -7.77 17.33
C SER A 257 35.31 -6.40 17.49
N ASN A 258 35.38 -5.54 16.48
CA ASN A 258 34.75 -4.22 16.50
C ASN A 258 33.36 -4.28 15.85
N ILE A 259 32.37 -4.67 16.65
CA ILE A 259 30.97 -4.86 16.22
C ILE A 259 30.39 -3.60 15.58
N ASP A 260 30.71 -2.43 16.12
CA ASP A 260 30.20 -1.13 15.68
C ASP A 260 30.66 -0.73 14.28
N SER A 261 31.61 -1.47 13.69
CA SER A 261 32.04 -1.29 12.30
C SER A 261 31.18 -2.08 11.30
N TYR A 262 30.47 -3.12 11.74
CA TYR A 262 29.75 -4.03 10.83
C TYR A 262 28.33 -4.42 11.24
N VAL A 263 27.88 -4.04 12.44
CA VAL A 263 26.50 -4.16 12.91
C VAL A 263 25.96 -2.75 13.16
N VAL A 264 24.77 -2.48 12.66
CA VAL A 264 24.06 -1.24 12.96
C VAL A 264 23.43 -1.37 14.35
N GLY A 265 23.98 -0.63 15.31
CA GLY A 265 23.47 -0.55 16.68
C GLY A 265 22.30 0.43 16.84
N ASP A 266 21.81 0.58 18.06
CA ASP A 266 20.78 1.59 18.38
C ASP A 266 21.36 3.01 18.20
N ASP A 267 22.61 3.25 18.63
CA ASP A 267 23.40 4.49 18.45
C ASP A 267 24.08 4.57 17.06
N TYR A 268 23.33 4.29 15.99
CA TYR A 268 23.86 4.36 14.63
C TYR A 268 24.23 5.80 14.24
N LEU A 269 25.18 5.95 13.30
CA LEU A 269 25.49 7.25 12.71
C LEU A 269 24.36 7.65 11.75
N PRO A 270 23.62 8.75 12.02
CA PRO A 270 22.50 9.15 11.16
C PRO A 270 22.99 9.85 9.89
N THR A 271 22.15 9.85 8.85
CA THR A 271 22.44 10.43 7.52
C THR A 271 23.00 11.85 7.57
N TRP A 272 22.44 12.72 8.41
CA TRP A 272 22.87 14.12 8.57
C TRP A 272 24.24 14.30 9.25
N GLN A 273 24.86 13.22 9.72
CA GLN A 273 26.22 13.23 10.29
C GLN A 273 27.25 12.55 9.38
N VAL A 274 26.82 11.94 8.26
CA VAL A 274 27.73 11.34 7.29
C VAL A 274 28.31 12.46 6.40
N PRO A 275 29.63 12.74 6.44
CA PRO A 275 30.21 13.95 5.87
C PRO A 275 29.85 14.23 4.40
N SER A 276 29.92 13.22 3.53
CA SER A 276 29.60 13.37 2.10
C SER A 276 28.10 13.53 1.80
N LEU A 277 27.22 13.19 2.75
CA LEU A 277 25.77 13.33 2.61
C LEU A 277 25.24 14.67 3.13
N VAL A 278 25.97 15.34 4.04
CA VAL A 278 25.57 16.64 4.62
C VAL A 278 25.23 17.66 3.54
N LYS A 279 26.01 17.70 2.44
CA LYS A 279 25.77 18.62 1.32
C LYS A 279 24.44 18.41 0.59
N TYR A 280 23.84 17.23 0.67
CA TYR A 280 22.55 16.92 0.07
C TYR A 280 21.43 17.02 1.10
N TYR A 281 21.64 16.43 2.28
CA TYR A 281 20.60 16.34 3.30
C TYR A 281 20.39 17.68 4.02
N GLU A 282 21.43 18.26 4.62
CA GLU A 282 21.31 19.48 5.44
C GLU A 282 21.35 20.75 4.59
N HIS A 283 22.20 20.81 3.55
CA HIS A 283 22.37 22.04 2.78
C HIS A 283 21.32 22.24 1.67
N LEU A 284 20.66 21.16 1.23
CA LEU A 284 19.70 21.18 0.11
C LEU A 284 18.33 20.58 0.49
N ASP A 285 18.11 20.27 1.77
CA ASP A 285 16.88 19.65 2.29
C ASP A 285 16.49 18.35 1.55
N GLY A 286 17.48 17.62 1.03
CA GLY A 286 17.28 16.30 0.43
C GLY A 286 16.86 15.29 1.48
N ASN A 287 15.89 14.42 1.16
CA ASN A 287 15.56 13.29 2.03
C ASN A 287 16.72 12.26 2.04
N MET A 288 16.64 11.23 2.90
CA MET A 288 17.76 10.28 3.04
C MET A 288 18.00 9.49 1.76
N ARG A 289 16.94 9.07 1.07
CA ARG A 289 17.01 8.39 -0.22
C ARG A 289 17.69 9.23 -1.29
N ASP A 290 17.21 10.45 -1.51
CA ASP A 290 17.71 11.32 -2.58
C ASP A 290 19.16 11.73 -2.33
N SER A 291 19.54 11.92 -1.06
CA SER A 291 20.92 12.18 -0.64
C SER A 291 21.84 11.00 -0.94
N PHE A 292 21.39 9.77 -0.65
CA PHE A 292 22.11 8.55 -0.99
C PHE A 292 22.23 8.36 -2.50
N ASP A 293 21.12 8.53 -3.25
CA ASP A 293 21.10 8.40 -4.70
C ASP A 293 22.05 9.41 -5.38
N ALA A 294 22.12 10.64 -4.85
CA ALA A 294 23.08 11.65 -5.30
C ALA A 294 24.53 11.24 -5.03
N TYR A 295 24.82 10.69 -3.84
CA TYR A 295 26.14 10.14 -3.52
C TYR A 295 26.54 8.99 -4.45
N VAL A 296 25.63 8.05 -4.75
CA VAL A 296 25.89 6.94 -5.68
C VAL A 296 26.22 7.45 -7.09
N ARG A 297 25.53 8.48 -7.56
CA ARG A 297 25.83 9.14 -8.85
C ARG A 297 27.19 9.83 -8.85
N ASP A 298 27.58 10.46 -7.73
CA ASP A 298 28.93 11.02 -7.55
C ASP A 298 30.02 9.94 -7.61
N GLN A 299 29.69 8.68 -7.27
CA GLN A 299 30.57 7.51 -7.45
C GLN A 299 30.46 6.86 -8.85
N TYR A 300 29.89 7.57 -9.84
CA TYR A 300 29.70 7.11 -11.23
C TYR A 300 28.85 5.84 -11.37
N SER A 301 27.95 5.59 -10.43
CA SER A 301 27.02 4.45 -10.44
C SER A 301 25.56 4.90 -10.63
N ASP A 302 24.69 4.01 -11.14
CA ASP A 302 23.25 4.27 -11.26
C ASP A 302 22.48 3.69 -10.05
N PRO A 303 21.88 4.52 -9.18
CA PRO A 303 21.10 4.03 -8.04
C PRO A 303 19.80 3.33 -8.45
N SER A 304 19.30 3.50 -9.69
CA SER A 304 18.06 2.84 -10.14
C SER A 304 18.13 1.31 -10.03
N ILE A 305 19.33 0.75 -10.23
CA ILE A 305 19.64 -0.68 -10.15
C ILE A 305 19.34 -1.24 -8.74
N ILE A 306 19.56 -0.43 -7.70
CA ILE A 306 19.31 -0.81 -6.30
C ILE A 306 17.79 -0.89 -6.06
N TRP A 307 17.05 0.16 -6.43
CA TRP A 307 15.63 0.25 -6.15
C TRP A 307 14.78 -0.76 -6.94
N LEU A 308 15.17 -1.08 -8.17
CA LEU A 308 14.54 -2.15 -8.95
C LEU A 308 14.70 -3.52 -8.28
N GLN A 309 15.88 -3.81 -7.73
CA GLN A 309 16.13 -5.03 -6.96
C GLN A 309 15.30 -5.03 -5.66
N VAL A 310 15.29 -3.93 -4.90
CA VAL A 310 14.47 -3.79 -3.68
C VAL A 310 12.99 -4.11 -3.96
N GLU A 311 12.41 -3.52 -5.00
CA GLU A 311 11.01 -3.79 -5.39
C GLU A 311 10.78 -5.25 -5.80
N GLY A 312 11.71 -5.86 -6.54
CA GLY A 312 11.68 -7.26 -6.92
C GLY A 312 11.72 -8.20 -5.71
N ILE A 313 12.68 -7.97 -4.82
CA ILE A 313 12.90 -8.75 -3.60
C ILE A 313 11.67 -8.70 -2.69
N ILE A 314 11.10 -7.52 -2.45
CA ILE A 314 9.88 -7.35 -1.64
C ILE A 314 8.73 -8.15 -2.25
N ARG A 315 8.52 -8.03 -3.57
CA ARG A 315 7.46 -8.75 -4.29
C ARG A 315 7.61 -10.26 -4.18
N GLU A 316 8.78 -10.78 -4.50
CA GLU A 316 9.07 -12.22 -4.50
C GLU A 316 8.97 -12.82 -3.10
N THR A 317 9.44 -12.09 -2.08
CA THR A 317 9.36 -12.52 -0.67
C THR A 317 7.91 -12.70 -0.23
N VAL A 318 7.03 -11.74 -0.55
CA VAL A 318 5.60 -11.81 -0.14
C VAL A 318 4.85 -12.86 -0.95
N LEU A 319 5.07 -12.94 -2.27
CA LEU A 319 4.46 -13.94 -3.13
C LEU A 319 4.81 -15.37 -2.70
N ALA A 320 6.06 -15.61 -2.27
CA ALA A 320 6.49 -16.92 -1.78
C ALA A 320 5.72 -17.41 -0.54
N LYS A 321 5.06 -16.51 0.20
CA LYS A 321 4.30 -16.81 1.42
C LYS A 321 2.79 -16.61 1.27
N GLU A 322 2.33 -16.09 0.12
CA GLU A 322 0.94 -15.72 -0.15
C GLU A 322 -0.03 -16.88 0.14
N GLN A 323 0.23 -18.07 -0.38
CA GLN A 323 -0.66 -19.23 -0.21
C GLN A 323 -0.81 -19.67 1.25
N GLN A 324 0.27 -19.60 2.03
CA GLN A 324 0.26 -19.96 3.44
C GLN A 324 -0.60 -18.97 4.25
N ILE A 325 -0.47 -17.68 3.95
CA ILE A 325 -1.25 -16.62 4.58
C ILE A 325 -2.73 -16.71 4.15
N ALA A 326 -2.99 -16.88 2.85
CA ALA A 326 -4.34 -17.05 2.31
C ALA A 326 -5.08 -18.23 2.94
N GLY A 327 -4.37 -19.34 3.23
CA GLY A 327 -4.91 -20.50 3.93
C GLY A 327 -5.45 -20.15 5.33
N ILE A 328 -4.73 -19.32 6.09
CA ILE A 328 -5.18 -18.87 7.42
C ILE A 328 -6.39 -17.94 7.32
N LEU A 329 -6.36 -17.02 6.35
CA LEU A 329 -7.42 -16.02 6.14
C LEU A 329 -8.79 -16.62 5.84
N ARG A 330 -8.86 -17.84 5.30
CA ARG A 330 -10.14 -18.55 5.04
C ARG A 330 -11.00 -18.73 6.28
N SER A 331 -10.40 -18.71 7.47
CA SER A 331 -11.11 -18.84 8.75
C SER A 331 -11.67 -17.52 9.31
N TYR A 332 -11.49 -16.41 8.59
CA TYR A 332 -11.94 -15.08 8.98
C TYR A 332 -13.13 -14.65 8.12
N LYS A 333 -14.16 -14.08 8.76
CA LYS A 333 -15.38 -13.65 8.06
C LYS A 333 -15.13 -12.42 7.19
N ASN A 334 -14.38 -11.45 7.72
CA ASN A 334 -14.06 -10.18 7.07
C ASN A 334 -12.54 -9.99 7.01
N LEU A 335 -12.05 -9.52 5.86
CA LEU A 335 -10.62 -9.38 5.56
C LEU A 335 -10.17 -7.91 5.60
N ASN A 336 -10.54 -7.21 6.68
CA ASN A 336 -10.17 -5.81 6.90
C ASN A 336 -8.85 -5.69 7.67
N PHE A 337 -7.83 -6.34 7.13
CA PHE A 337 -6.49 -6.37 7.67
C PHE A 337 -5.55 -5.62 6.73
N PHE A 338 -4.62 -4.88 7.30
CA PHE A 338 -3.43 -4.41 6.59
C PHE A 338 -2.19 -4.75 7.41
N GLU A 339 -1.02 -4.78 6.80
CA GLU A 339 0.24 -5.02 7.51
C GLU A 339 1.24 -3.94 7.12
N LEU A 340 1.77 -3.21 8.10
CA LEU A 340 2.91 -2.30 7.92
C LEU A 340 4.18 -3.00 8.43
N MET A 341 5.12 -3.26 7.52
CA MET A 341 6.41 -3.88 7.82
C MET A 341 7.55 -2.94 7.47
N ARG A 342 8.73 -3.19 8.03
CA ARG A 342 9.99 -2.63 7.53
C ARG A 342 10.90 -3.75 7.07
N PHE A 343 11.27 -3.72 5.79
CA PHE A 343 12.24 -4.64 5.21
C PHE A 343 13.61 -4.02 5.31
N ASP A 344 14.57 -4.74 5.89
CA ASP A 344 15.93 -4.25 6.11
C ASP A 344 16.86 -4.93 5.09
N PHE A 345 17.55 -4.10 4.32
CA PHE A 345 18.43 -4.51 3.23
C PHE A 345 19.88 -4.13 3.49
N ILE A 346 20.80 -4.84 2.84
CA ILE A 346 22.19 -4.45 2.68
C ILE A 346 22.57 -4.49 1.20
N ILE A 347 23.53 -3.66 0.81
CA ILE A 347 24.06 -3.56 -0.55
C ILE A 347 25.54 -3.98 -0.52
N ASP A 348 25.98 -4.80 -1.48
CA ASP A 348 27.40 -5.12 -1.67
C ASP A 348 28.14 -4.14 -2.60
N GLU A 349 29.46 -4.27 -2.71
CA GLU A 349 30.29 -3.41 -3.56
C GLU A 349 29.90 -3.42 -5.05
N ASP A 350 29.19 -4.46 -5.50
CA ASP A 350 28.68 -4.63 -6.86
C ASP A 350 27.23 -4.13 -7.03
N LEU A 351 26.69 -3.41 -6.03
CA LEU A 351 25.31 -2.92 -5.96
C LEU A 351 24.24 -4.03 -5.98
N ARG A 352 24.59 -5.25 -5.55
CA ARG A 352 23.60 -6.31 -5.33
C ARG A 352 22.92 -6.10 -3.99
N VAL A 353 21.60 -6.25 -4.00
CA VAL A 353 20.77 -6.05 -2.81
C VAL A 353 20.47 -7.40 -2.15
N TYR A 354 20.70 -7.47 -0.84
CA TYR A 354 20.38 -8.62 -0.02
C TYR A 354 19.33 -8.26 1.03
N LEU A 355 18.30 -9.11 1.16
CA LEU A 355 17.33 -8.99 2.24
C LEU A 355 17.90 -9.60 3.52
N MET A 356 17.88 -8.84 4.61
CA MET A 356 18.41 -9.26 5.90
C MET A 356 17.31 -9.66 6.88
N GLU A 357 16.21 -8.92 6.91
CA GLU A 357 15.05 -9.20 7.74
C GLU A 357 13.81 -8.44 7.27
N ALA A 358 12.62 -8.93 7.65
CA ALA A 358 11.35 -8.22 7.53
C ALA A 358 10.74 -8.10 8.93
N ASN A 359 10.57 -6.87 9.39
CA ASN A 359 10.15 -6.57 10.75
C ASN A 359 8.65 -6.25 10.80
N MET A 360 7.90 -7.08 11.55
CA MET A 360 6.54 -6.77 12.00
C MET A 360 6.62 -5.65 13.05
N SER A 361 5.63 -4.76 13.07
CA SER A 361 5.56 -3.66 14.05
C SER A 361 6.84 -2.84 14.09
N PRO A 362 7.27 -2.28 12.94
CA PRO A 362 8.56 -1.60 12.86
C PRO A 362 8.64 -0.46 13.88
N ASN A 363 9.85 -0.18 14.36
CA ASN A 363 10.05 0.92 15.29
C ASN A 363 9.72 2.25 14.59
N LEU A 364 8.73 2.96 15.12
CA LEU A 364 8.28 4.28 14.68
C LEU A 364 8.53 5.34 15.76
N SER A 365 9.41 5.08 16.73
CA SER A 365 9.78 6.01 17.79
C SER A 365 10.91 6.93 17.34
N SER A 366 10.71 8.25 17.48
CA SER A 366 11.76 9.26 17.32
C SER A 366 12.49 9.60 18.62
N GLY A 367 12.28 8.82 19.69
CA GLY A 367 12.86 9.12 21.00
C GLY A 367 14.39 9.19 20.99
N HIS A 368 15.02 8.31 20.20
CA HIS A 368 16.47 8.30 20.03
C HIS A 368 16.94 9.36 19.01
N PHE A 369 16.30 9.40 17.83
CA PHE A 369 16.58 10.39 16.78
C PHE A 369 15.35 11.22 16.46
N LYS A 370 15.22 12.37 17.14
CA LYS A 370 14.09 13.31 16.97
C LYS A 370 13.84 13.74 15.51
N PRO A 371 14.87 13.97 14.65
CA PRO A 371 14.64 14.34 13.26
C PRO A 371 13.79 13.33 12.46
N ASN A 372 13.81 12.04 12.83
CA ASN A 372 13.02 11.00 12.16
C ASN A 372 11.51 11.09 12.43
N ALA A 373 11.06 11.98 13.33
CA ALA A 373 9.64 12.15 13.67
C ALA A 373 8.77 12.41 12.42
N LEU A 374 9.25 13.25 11.50
CA LEU A 374 8.48 13.59 10.30
C LEU A 374 8.32 12.39 9.37
N LEU A 375 9.38 11.61 9.17
CA LEU A 375 9.36 10.37 8.39
C LEU A 375 8.28 9.43 8.92
N TYR A 376 8.28 9.15 10.22
CA TYR A 376 7.30 8.24 10.83
C TYR A 376 5.86 8.77 10.71
N GLU A 377 5.64 10.07 10.90
CA GLU A 377 4.33 10.68 10.74
C GLU A 377 3.83 10.63 9.29
N GLN A 378 4.71 10.82 8.30
CA GLN A 378 4.35 10.75 6.87
C GLN A 378 4.09 9.31 6.40
N ILE A 379 4.84 8.33 6.90
CA ILE A 379 4.58 6.90 6.67
C ILE A 379 3.18 6.55 7.19
N LEU A 380 2.89 6.92 8.44
CA LEU A 380 1.60 6.65 9.09
C LEU A 380 0.44 7.34 8.37
N TYR A 381 0.60 8.62 8.01
CA TYR A 381 -0.40 9.34 7.23
C TYR A 381 -0.69 8.65 5.89
N SER A 382 0.36 8.30 5.15
CA SER A 382 0.23 7.62 3.86
C SER A 382 -0.40 6.23 4.00
N ALA A 383 -0.03 5.48 5.05
CA ALA A 383 -0.62 4.19 5.37
C ALA A 383 -2.13 4.32 5.66
N PHE A 384 -2.50 5.25 6.54
CA PHE A 384 -3.89 5.50 6.91
C PHE A 384 -4.73 6.01 5.74
N SER A 385 -4.14 6.82 4.86
CA SER A 385 -4.78 7.24 3.61
C SER A 385 -5.05 6.06 2.70
N LEU A 386 -4.04 5.22 2.47
CA LEU A 386 -4.14 4.05 1.60
C LEU A 386 -5.23 3.08 2.07
N VAL A 387 -5.33 2.80 3.37
CA VAL A 387 -6.30 1.84 3.93
C VAL A 387 -7.67 2.46 4.27
N GLY A 388 -7.85 3.75 4.01
CA GLY A 388 -9.12 4.46 4.21
C GLY A 388 -9.42 4.88 5.66
N VAL A 389 -8.42 4.88 6.55
CA VAL A 389 -8.50 5.44 7.90
C VAL A 389 -8.53 6.98 7.85
N SER A 390 -7.85 7.62 6.90
CA SER A 390 -7.83 9.10 6.80
C SER A 390 -9.00 9.71 6.00
N SER A 391 -10.05 8.94 5.69
CA SER A 391 -11.15 9.40 4.81
C SER A 391 -11.73 10.75 5.27
N LEU A 392 -11.75 11.72 4.35
CA LEU A 392 -12.18 13.11 4.59
C LEU A 392 -13.70 13.30 4.48
N VAL A 393 -14.43 12.35 3.89
CA VAL A 393 -15.89 12.39 3.86
C VAL A 393 -16.40 11.95 5.23
N ARG A 394 -16.51 12.94 6.12
CA ARG A 394 -16.87 12.82 7.53
C ARG A 394 -18.22 13.50 7.71
N GLY A 395 -19.24 12.66 7.81
CA GLY A 395 -20.64 13.06 7.94
C GLY A 395 -21.51 11.83 8.14
N THR A 396 -21.95 11.65 9.38
CA THR A 396 -23.08 10.84 9.88
C THR A 396 -23.37 9.42 9.33
N LEU A 397 -23.04 8.43 10.19
CA LEU A 397 -23.95 7.44 10.83
C LEU A 397 -24.33 6.10 10.18
N SER A 398 -23.88 5.05 10.87
CA SER A 398 -24.34 3.64 10.90
C SER A 398 -24.25 2.80 9.63
N GLU A 399 -24.37 3.40 8.46
CA GLU A 399 -24.05 2.78 7.18
C GLU A 399 -23.38 3.87 6.38
N ARG A 400 -22.19 3.61 5.80
CA ARG A 400 -21.72 4.48 4.73
C ARG A 400 -22.85 4.48 3.71
N SER A 401 -23.62 5.57 3.60
CA SER A 401 -24.73 5.57 2.65
C SER A 401 -24.13 5.16 1.31
N HIS A 402 -24.81 4.22 0.64
CA HIS A 402 -24.34 3.68 -0.63
C HIS A 402 -23.86 4.82 -1.55
N ASP A 403 -24.57 5.95 -1.51
CA ASP A 403 -24.28 7.18 -2.24
C ASP A 403 -22.91 7.81 -1.91
N VAL A 404 -22.49 7.85 -0.64
CA VAL A 404 -21.15 8.36 -0.26
C VAL A 404 -20.05 7.44 -0.78
N GLN A 405 -20.25 6.12 -0.74
CA GLN A 405 -19.25 5.19 -1.28
C GLN A 405 -19.19 5.26 -2.80
N GLU A 406 -20.34 5.37 -3.47
CA GLU A 406 -20.44 5.54 -4.91
C GLU A 406 -19.89 6.89 -5.38
N MET A 407 -19.97 7.95 -4.57
CA MET A 407 -19.34 9.25 -4.87
C MET A 407 -17.82 9.13 -5.04
N ILE A 408 -17.16 8.36 -4.19
CA ILE A 408 -15.70 8.16 -4.26
C ILE A 408 -15.35 7.14 -5.34
N THR A 409 -16.05 6.01 -5.33
CA THR A 409 -15.83 4.91 -6.28
C THR A 409 -17.15 4.26 -6.62
N SER A 410 -17.63 4.52 -7.84
CA SER A 410 -18.81 3.89 -8.42
C SER A 410 -18.46 2.72 -9.33
N ALA A 411 -19.49 1.99 -9.77
CA ALA A 411 -19.35 0.97 -10.82
C ALA A 411 -18.64 1.50 -12.06
N LYS A 412 -18.97 2.74 -12.47
CA LYS A 412 -18.37 3.38 -13.66
C LYS A 412 -16.87 3.59 -13.52
N ASN A 413 -16.39 3.82 -12.29
CA ASN A 413 -14.97 4.02 -12.03
C ASN A 413 -14.16 2.72 -12.11
N VAL A 414 -14.76 1.57 -11.80
CA VAL A 414 -14.07 0.28 -11.83
C VAL A 414 -14.24 -0.48 -13.14
N ALA A 415 -15.16 -0.06 -14.01
CA ALA A 415 -15.37 -0.65 -15.32
C ALA A 415 -14.08 -0.63 -16.16
N THR A 416 -13.77 -1.76 -16.81
CA THR A 416 -12.66 -1.88 -17.77
C THR A 416 -13.11 -2.66 -19.00
N ASN A 417 -12.26 -2.64 -20.03
CA ASN A 417 -12.33 -3.56 -21.16
C ASN A 417 -13.68 -3.61 -21.91
N LEU A 418 -14.34 -2.45 -22.03
CA LEU A 418 -15.71 -2.35 -22.55
C LEU A 418 -15.87 -2.94 -23.96
N ASN A 419 -14.89 -2.74 -24.85
CA ASN A 419 -14.93 -3.27 -26.22
C ASN A 419 -14.97 -4.81 -26.24
N ILE A 420 -14.17 -5.47 -25.39
CA ILE A 420 -14.19 -6.94 -25.25
C ILE A 420 -15.52 -7.38 -24.62
N CYS A 421 -15.97 -6.69 -23.57
CA CYS A 421 -17.25 -7.00 -22.93
C CYS A 421 -18.43 -6.96 -23.92
N THR A 422 -18.47 -5.96 -24.79
CA THR A 422 -19.51 -5.84 -25.83
C THR A 422 -19.35 -6.90 -26.91
N LYS A 423 -18.12 -7.14 -27.40
CA LYS A 423 -17.83 -8.13 -28.45
C LYS A 423 -18.28 -9.55 -28.06
N HIS A 424 -18.14 -9.90 -26.77
CA HIS A 424 -18.49 -11.22 -26.26
C HIS A 424 -19.90 -11.31 -25.63
N GLY A 425 -20.69 -10.23 -25.67
CA GLY A 425 -22.06 -10.24 -25.13
C GLY A 425 -22.12 -10.44 -23.61
N CYS A 426 -21.12 -9.94 -22.88
CA CYS A 426 -20.97 -10.15 -21.43
C CYS A 426 -22.05 -9.47 -20.58
N ASN A 427 -22.92 -8.67 -21.19
CA ASN A 427 -24.12 -8.14 -20.54
C ASN A 427 -25.27 -9.13 -20.45
N ARG A 428 -25.19 -10.27 -21.15
CA ARG A 428 -26.21 -11.33 -21.16
C ARG A 428 -25.66 -12.67 -20.72
N PHE A 429 -24.43 -12.99 -21.09
CA PHE A 429 -23.81 -14.30 -20.83
C PHE A 429 -22.40 -14.12 -20.24
N CYS A 430 -22.12 -14.83 -19.14
CA CYS A 430 -20.83 -14.76 -18.44
C CYS A 430 -19.96 -16.00 -18.64
N ASN A 431 -20.26 -16.81 -19.65
CA ASN A 431 -19.64 -18.13 -19.84
C ASN A 431 -18.26 -18.06 -20.50
N SER A 432 -17.85 -16.88 -20.97
CA SER A 432 -16.57 -16.67 -21.65
C SER A 432 -15.52 -16.15 -20.67
N ASP A 433 -14.30 -16.67 -20.76
CA ASP A 433 -13.18 -16.18 -19.95
C ASP A 433 -12.89 -14.69 -20.18
N TYR A 434 -13.25 -14.15 -21.36
CA TYR A 434 -13.15 -12.73 -21.69
C TYR A 434 -14.12 -11.84 -20.89
N CYS A 435 -15.13 -12.42 -20.24
CA CYS A 435 -16.13 -11.70 -19.46
C CYS A 435 -15.77 -11.51 -17.98
N ASN A 436 -14.68 -12.10 -17.50
CA ASN A 436 -14.32 -12.16 -16.07
C ASN A 436 -14.04 -10.79 -15.39
N LEU A 437 -13.82 -9.73 -16.17
CA LEU A 437 -13.65 -8.35 -15.70
C LEU A 437 -14.83 -7.44 -16.05
N CYS A 438 -15.81 -7.95 -16.79
CA CYS A 438 -16.98 -7.19 -17.18
C CYS A 438 -17.92 -7.08 -15.98
N LEU A 439 -18.28 -5.86 -15.61
CA LEU A 439 -19.12 -5.55 -14.45
C LEU A 439 -20.34 -6.47 -14.26
N PRO A 440 -21.15 -6.79 -15.29
CA PRO A 440 -22.32 -7.65 -15.12
C PRO A 440 -22.00 -9.09 -14.69
N CYS A 441 -20.76 -9.52 -14.89
CA CYS A 441 -20.28 -10.88 -14.59
C CYS A 441 -19.45 -10.96 -13.30
N LEU A 442 -19.21 -9.83 -12.63
CA LEU A 442 -18.50 -9.82 -11.36
C LEU A 442 -19.40 -10.32 -10.23
N THR A 443 -18.84 -11.16 -9.36
CA THR A 443 -19.47 -11.45 -8.07
C THR A 443 -19.43 -10.21 -7.16
N GLY A 444 -20.30 -10.16 -6.15
CA GLY A 444 -20.28 -9.06 -5.17
C GLY A 444 -18.92 -8.91 -4.47
N SER A 445 -18.22 -10.02 -4.21
CA SER A 445 -16.88 -9.99 -3.61
C SER A 445 -15.82 -9.39 -4.52
N GLU A 446 -15.85 -9.71 -5.81
CA GLU A 446 -14.94 -9.17 -6.82
C GLU A 446 -15.18 -7.69 -7.02
N TYR A 447 -16.45 -7.28 -7.10
CA TYR A 447 -16.83 -5.89 -7.20
C TYR A 447 -16.29 -5.06 -6.03
N GLU A 448 -16.43 -5.53 -4.78
CA GLU A 448 -15.89 -4.84 -3.61
C GLU A 448 -14.35 -4.79 -3.60
N ILE A 449 -13.68 -5.83 -4.10
CA ILE A 449 -12.20 -5.81 -4.25
C ILE A 449 -11.78 -4.74 -5.25
N LEU A 450 -12.45 -4.62 -6.40
CA LEU A 450 -12.14 -3.57 -7.37
C LEU A 450 -12.44 -2.18 -6.80
N LYS A 451 -13.54 -2.01 -6.07
CA LYS A 451 -13.85 -0.74 -5.39
C LYS A 451 -12.81 -0.37 -4.35
N ARG A 452 -12.32 -1.33 -3.57
CA ARG A 452 -11.22 -1.13 -2.61
C ARG A 452 -9.92 -0.78 -3.34
N THR A 453 -9.57 -1.53 -4.38
CA THR A 453 -8.36 -1.30 -5.20
C THR A 453 -8.36 0.10 -5.84
N HIS A 454 -9.50 0.53 -6.37
CA HIS A 454 -9.64 1.88 -6.92
C HIS A 454 -9.44 2.96 -5.85
N ARG A 455 -10.03 2.79 -4.66
CA ARG A 455 -9.81 3.73 -3.54
C ARG A 455 -8.37 3.76 -3.09
N GLU A 456 -7.71 2.61 -2.96
CA GLU A 456 -6.29 2.53 -2.63
C GLU A 456 -5.46 3.33 -3.64
N HIS A 457 -5.74 3.19 -4.94
CA HIS A 457 -5.06 3.98 -5.98
C HIS A 457 -5.26 5.48 -5.78
N LEU A 458 -6.49 5.94 -5.56
CA LEU A 458 -6.78 7.38 -5.36
C LEU A 458 -6.12 7.95 -4.10
N HIS A 459 -6.03 7.16 -3.03
CA HIS A 459 -5.58 7.61 -1.72
C HIS A 459 -4.16 7.16 -1.37
N ARG A 460 -3.36 6.75 -2.38
CA ARG A 460 -2.02 6.19 -2.16
C ARG A 460 -1.02 7.15 -1.53
N ALA A 461 -1.24 8.47 -1.59
CA ALA A 461 -0.29 9.48 -1.10
C ALA A 461 1.13 9.18 -1.63
N SER A 462 2.13 9.05 -0.75
CA SER A 462 3.50 8.68 -1.12
C SER A 462 3.75 7.15 -1.15
N MET A 463 2.71 6.35 -1.38
CA MET A 463 2.82 4.89 -1.58
C MET A 463 2.87 4.56 -3.07
N LYS A 464 3.85 3.74 -3.45
CA LYS A 464 3.97 3.16 -4.79
C LYS A 464 3.51 1.72 -4.78
N ARG A 465 2.73 1.31 -5.78
CA ARG A 465 2.31 -0.09 -5.94
C ARG A 465 3.50 -0.93 -6.41
N VAL A 466 3.75 -2.04 -5.72
CA VAL A 466 4.79 -3.02 -6.08
C VAL A 466 4.17 -4.31 -6.62
N PHE A 467 2.95 -4.64 -6.16
CA PHE A 467 2.14 -5.72 -6.70
C PHE A 467 0.64 -5.36 -6.74
N PRO A 468 -0.08 -5.59 -7.86
CA PRO A 468 0.43 -5.96 -9.19
C PRO A 468 1.52 -5.02 -9.72
N LYS A 469 2.46 -5.57 -10.49
CA LYS A 469 3.67 -4.86 -10.91
C LYS A 469 3.33 -3.61 -11.73
N PRO A 470 4.06 -2.49 -11.57
CA PRO A 470 3.95 -1.34 -12.46
C PRO A 470 4.21 -1.69 -13.93
N ILE A 471 3.44 -1.09 -14.83
CA ILE A 471 3.52 -1.31 -16.29
C ILE A 471 4.25 -0.11 -16.90
N LEU A 472 5.56 -0.24 -17.11
CA LEU A 472 6.39 0.88 -17.59
C LEU A 472 6.09 1.25 -19.05
N ASN A 473 5.83 0.25 -19.90
CA ASN A 473 5.50 0.44 -21.30
C ASN A 473 4.30 -0.46 -21.68
N PRO A 474 3.08 0.08 -21.71
CA PRO A 474 1.87 -0.70 -22.00
C PRO A 474 1.84 -1.30 -23.41
N GLU A 475 2.51 -0.68 -24.39
CA GLU A 475 2.52 -1.13 -25.79
C GLU A 475 3.29 -2.43 -25.97
N ASN A 476 4.37 -2.61 -25.18
CA ASN A 476 5.23 -3.79 -25.22
C ASN A 476 4.98 -4.74 -24.04
N PHE A 477 3.95 -4.49 -23.23
CA PHE A 477 3.67 -5.31 -22.05
C PHE A 477 2.89 -6.57 -22.44
N ASP A 478 3.56 -7.72 -22.33
CA ASP A 478 2.91 -9.02 -22.49
C ASP A 478 2.16 -9.40 -21.20
N ILE A 479 0.88 -9.05 -21.17
CA ILE A 479 0.00 -9.34 -20.03
C ILE A 479 -0.19 -10.85 -19.81
N GLU A 480 -0.17 -11.67 -20.86
CA GLU A 480 -0.40 -13.10 -20.72
C GLU A 480 0.85 -13.81 -20.16
N ALA A 481 2.05 -13.37 -20.56
CA ALA A 481 3.29 -13.83 -19.94
C ALA A 481 3.39 -13.41 -18.47
N GLU A 482 3.01 -12.18 -18.12
CA GLU A 482 3.06 -11.68 -16.73
C GLU A 482 2.18 -12.54 -15.81
N VAL A 483 0.95 -12.87 -16.24
CA VAL A 483 -0.03 -13.54 -15.37
C VAL A 483 0.07 -15.07 -15.38
N GLN A 484 0.90 -15.67 -16.24
CA GLN A 484 0.96 -17.12 -16.43
C GLN A 484 1.23 -17.89 -15.14
N ASN A 485 2.13 -17.38 -14.29
CA ASN A 485 2.55 -18.03 -13.05
C ASN A 485 1.87 -17.44 -11.79
N MET A 486 0.80 -16.68 -11.97
CA MET A 486 0.05 -16.08 -10.87
C MET A 486 -1.14 -16.95 -10.45
N THR A 487 -1.61 -16.75 -9.22
CA THR A 487 -2.91 -17.26 -8.79
C THR A 487 -4.03 -16.68 -9.68
N LYS A 488 -5.17 -17.38 -9.79
CA LYS A 488 -6.30 -16.88 -10.58
C LYS A 488 -6.74 -15.46 -10.17
N ARG A 489 -6.75 -15.17 -8.86
CA ARG A 489 -7.15 -13.85 -8.35
C ARG A 489 -6.12 -12.77 -8.64
N ASN A 490 -4.83 -13.08 -8.50
CA ASN A 490 -3.76 -12.15 -8.85
C ASN A 490 -3.75 -11.86 -10.35
N ALA A 491 -3.84 -12.91 -11.17
CA ALA A 491 -3.95 -12.79 -12.63
C ALA A 491 -5.16 -11.92 -13.04
N TRP A 492 -6.29 -12.07 -12.35
CA TRP A 492 -7.48 -11.25 -12.56
C TRP A 492 -7.26 -9.78 -12.19
N LEU A 493 -6.71 -9.49 -11.01
CA LEU A 493 -6.44 -8.11 -10.58
C LEU A 493 -5.35 -7.43 -11.43
N THR A 494 -4.31 -8.17 -11.82
CA THR A 494 -3.25 -7.68 -12.71
C THR A 494 -3.82 -7.30 -14.08
N ARG A 495 -4.70 -8.11 -14.66
CA ARG A 495 -5.43 -7.76 -15.90
C ARG A 495 -6.30 -6.52 -15.71
N TRP A 496 -6.96 -6.36 -14.56
CA TRP A 496 -7.73 -5.15 -14.29
C TRP A 496 -6.86 -3.89 -14.32
N PHE A 497 -5.70 -3.90 -13.64
CA PHE A 497 -4.76 -2.78 -13.68
C PHE A 497 -4.21 -2.53 -15.08
N TYR A 498 -3.89 -3.58 -15.84
CA TYR A 498 -3.47 -3.45 -17.24
C TYR A 498 -4.50 -2.72 -18.08
N TYR A 499 -5.77 -3.14 -18.03
CA TYR A 499 -6.81 -2.46 -18.80
C TYR A 499 -7.06 -1.03 -18.30
N LYS A 500 -6.95 -0.74 -16.98
CA LYS A 500 -7.02 0.65 -16.49
C LYS A 500 -5.87 1.51 -17.03
N CYS A 501 -4.66 0.96 -17.01
CA CYS A 501 -3.44 1.59 -17.51
C CYS A 501 -3.53 1.95 -19.01
N LEU A 502 -4.19 1.13 -19.83
CA LEU A 502 -4.43 1.46 -21.25
C LEU A 502 -5.32 2.70 -21.46
N TYR A 503 -6.22 3.02 -20.53
CA TYR A 503 -7.06 4.22 -20.62
C TYR A 503 -6.44 5.43 -19.94
N ASP A 504 -5.70 5.20 -18.85
CA ASP A 504 -5.12 6.26 -18.03
C ASP A 504 -3.78 5.81 -17.46
N ASN A 505 -2.71 6.48 -17.91
CA ASN A 505 -1.33 6.19 -17.54
C ASN A 505 -1.09 6.27 -16.02
N SER A 506 -1.92 7.00 -15.26
CA SER A 506 -1.76 7.06 -13.81
C SER A 506 -1.88 5.67 -13.16
N TRP A 507 -2.65 4.76 -13.76
CA TRP A 507 -2.90 3.41 -13.25
C TRP A 507 -1.77 2.42 -13.52
N CYS A 508 -0.85 2.79 -14.41
CA CYS A 508 0.31 1.99 -14.74
C CYS A 508 1.30 1.89 -13.57
N TYR A 509 1.32 2.87 -12.66
CA TYR A 509 2.31 3.01 -11.59
C TYR A 509 1.75 2.80 -10.18
#